data_AF-A0A1F8Q2P7-F1
#
_entry.id   AF-A0A1F8Q2P7-F1
#
_cell.length_a   1.000
_cell.length_b   1.000
_cell.length_c   1.000
_cell.angle_alpha   90.00
_cell.angle_beta   90.00
_cell.angle_gamma   90.00
#
_symmetry.space_group_name_H-M   'P 1'
#
loop_
_entity.id
_entity.type
_entity.pdbx_description
1 polymer ?
#
loop_
_entity_poly.entity_id
_entity_poly.type
_entity_poly.pdbx_seq_one_letter_code
_entity_poly.pdbx_strand_id
1 'polypeptide(L)'
;MVIVPIMAYAAAVLIVEANIEQGWLPMPVELVRPVDILEFGMVDHFFANLMVAALLSILIFTVIFAGYSLLYRMVGPSRYGPMDVPPDEYRWRKGKRR
;
A
#
# COMPACT_ATOMS: atom_id res chain seq x y z
N MET A 1 -1.66 1.68 -7.85
CA MET A 1 -1.07 0.37 -8.19
C MET A 1 -2.07 -0.72 -7.86
N VAL A 2 -3.01 -1.02 -8.77
CA VAL A 2 -4.05 -2.04 -8.54
C VAL A 2 -3.47 -3.46 -8.56
N ILE A 3 -2.34 -3.64 -9.24
CA ILE A 3 -1.65 -4.93 -9.38
C ILE A 3 -1.11 -5.44 -8.04
N VAL A 4 -0.63 -4.56 -7.16
CA VAL A 4 0.03 -4.96 -5.90
C VAL A 4 -0.95 -5.71 -4.97
N PRO A 5 -2.15 -5.18 -4.66
CA PRO A 5 -3.12 -5.92 -3.84
C PRO A 5 -3.51 -7.28 -4.41
N ILE A 6 -3.67 -7.38 -5.74
CA ILE A 6 -4.06 -8.64 -6.41
C ILE A 6 -2.95 -9.69 -6.26
N MET A 7 -1.71 -9.31 -6.58
CA MET A 7 -0.55 -10.19 -6.45
C MET A 7 -0.27 -10.58 -5.00
N ALA A 8 -0.41 -9.63 -4.07
CA ALA A 8 -0.23 -9.88 -2.65
C ALA A 8 -1.27 -10.87 -2.11
N TYR A 9 -2.52 -10.78 -2.55
CA TYR A 9 -3.55 -11.75 -2.19
C TYR A 9 -3.25 -13.14 -2.73
N ALA A 10 -2.88 -13.25 -4.01
CA ALA A 10 -2.51 -14.55 -4.60
C ALA A 10 -1.33 -15.20 -3.87
N ALA A 11 -0.30 -14.42 -3.53
CA ALA A 11 0.84 -14.90 -2.75
C ALA A 11 0.45 -15.27 -1.32
N ALA A 12 -0.46 -14.53 -0.70
CA ALA A 12 -0.93 -14.81 0.65
C ALA A 12 -1.62 -16.17 0.76
N VAL A 13 -2.50 -16.50 -0.20
CA VAL A 13 -3.17 -17.80 -0.24
C VAL A 13 -2.15 -18.94 -0.25
N LEU A 14 -1.13 -18.86 -1.12
CA LEU A 14 -0.09 -19.87 -1.21
C LEU A 14 0.76 -19.98 0.07
N ILE A 15 1.08 -18.86 0.71
CA ILE A 15 1.87 -18.84 1.94
C ILE A 15 1.09 -19.41 3.12
N VAL A 16 -0.20 -19.07 3.22
CA VAL A 16 -1.07 -19.59 4.29
C VAL A 16 -1.24 -21.09 4.13
N GLU A 17 -1.50 -21.58 2.91
CA GLU A 17 -1.59 -23.01 2.60
C GLU A 17 -0.28 -23.74 2.94
N ALA A 18 0.86 -23.23 2.50
CA ALA A 18 2.17 -23.79 2.85
C ALA A 18 2.44 -23.79 4.36
N ASN A 19 1.98 -22.75 5.09
CA ASN A 19 2.12 -22.70 6.54
C ASN A 19 1.23 -23.75 7.24
N ILE A 20 0.04 -24.04 6.72
CA ILE A 20 -0.82 -25.11 7.25
C ILE A 20 -0.16 -26.47 7.06
N GLU A 21 0.40 -26.72 5.87
CA GLU A 21 1.05 -28.00 5.56
C GLU A 21 2.34 -28.22 6.36
N GLN A 22 3.17 -27.18 6.51
CA GLN A 22 4.50 -27.30 7.09
C GLN A 22 4.56 -26.90 8.57
N GLY A 23 3.55 -26.19 9.08
CA GLY A 23 3.45 -25.77 10.47
C GLY A 23 4.52 -24.76 10.91
N TRP A 24 4.95 -23.83 10.03
CA TRP A 24 6.00 -22.85 10.38
C TRP A 24 5.59 -21.95 11.55
N LEU A 25 4.33 -21.54 11.58
CA LEU A 25 3.76 -20.66 12.58
C LEU A 25 2.43 -21.23 13.10
N PRO A 26 2.23 -21.30 14.42
CA PRO A 26 0.95 -21.72 14.99
C PRO A 26 -0.13 -20.69 14.63
N MET A 27 -1.24 -21.17 14.05
CA MET A 27 -2.36 -20.31 13.67
C MET A 27 -3.50 -20.39 14.70
N PRO A 28 -3.91 -19.24 15.27
CA PRO A 28 -5.14 -19.13 16.05
C PRO A 28 -6.36 -19.64 15.29
N VAL A 29 -7.28 -20.27 16.02
CA VAL A 29 -8.51 -20.86 15.45
C VAL A 29 -9.39 -19.82 14.76
N GLU A 30 -9.32 -18.56 15.20
CA GLU A 30 -10.06 -17.44 14.60
C GLU A 30 -9.62 -17.15 13.17
N LEU A 31 -8.34 -17.36 12.85
CA LEU A 31 -7.77 -17.10 11.53
C LEU A 31 -7.98 -18.27 10.55
N VAL A 32 -8.06 -19.48 11.09
CA VAL A 32 -8.24 -20.73 10.32
C VAL A 32 -9.71 -20.95 9.96
N ARG A 33 -10.64 -20.45 10.77
CA ARG A 33 -12.08 -20.68 10.60
C ARG A 33 -12.57 -20.25 9.21
N PRO A 34 -13.32 -21.12 8.49
CA PRO A 34 -13.96 -20.72 7.25
C PRO A 34 -15.03 -19.67 7.51
N VAL A 35 -15.11 -18.70 6.61
CA VAL A 35 -16.10 -17.62 6.66
C VAL A 35 -17.08 -17.82 5.52
N ASP A 36 -18.36 -17.81 5.85
CA ASP A 36 -19.42 -17.81 4.84
C ASP A 36 -19.66 -16.37 4.37
N ILE A 37 -19.44 -16.13 3.08
CA ILE A 37 -19.66 -14.84 2.46
C ILE A 37 -20.90 -14.97 1.58
N LEU A 38 -21.88 -14.10 1.82
CA LEU A 38 -23.25 -14.10 1.30
C LEU A 38 -23.38 -14.31 -0.23
N GLU A 39 -22.31 -14.11 -1.01
CA GLU A 39 -22.27 -14.26 -2.48
C GLU A 39 -21.16 -15.18 -3.01
N PHE A 40 -20.20 -15.59 -2.16
CA PHE A 40 -19.02 -16.35 -2.59
C PHE A 40 -18.94 -17.75 -1.94
N GLY A 41 -19.85 -18.07 -1.03
CA GLY A 41 -19.88 -19.33 -0.29
C GLY A 41 -18.85 -19.38 0.84
N MET A 42 -18.53 -20.60 1.29
CA MET A 42 -17.50 -20.81 2.32
C MET A 42 -16.11 -20.58 1.73
N VAL A 43 -15.40 -19.61 2.29
CA VAL A 43 -14.00 -19.35 1.96
C VAL A 43 -13.12 -19.76 3.13
N ASP A 44 -12.26 -20.74 2.86
CA ASP A 44 -11.30 -21.24 3.84
C ASP A 44 -10.22 -20.19 4.15
N HIS A 45 -9.87 -20.08 5.43
CA HIS A 45 -8.77 -19.24 5.93
C HIS A 45 -8.84 -17.77 5.47
N PHE A 46 -10.05 -17.24 5.26
CA PHE A 46 -10.26 -15.90 4.72
C PHE A 46 -9.51 -14.81 5.49
N PHE A 47 -9.60 -14.82 6.82
CA PHE A 47 -8.92 -13.82 7.65
C PHE A 47 -7.40 -13.97 7.65
N ALA A 48 -6.88 -15.21 7.62
CA ALA A 48 -5.45 -15.46 7.49
C ALA A 48 -4.92 -14.91 6.14
N ASN A 49 -5.62 -15.23 5.04
CA ASN A 49 -5.27 -14.78 3.70
C ASN A 49 -5.29 -13.25 3.62
N LEU A 50 -6.32 -12.60 4.17
CA LEU A 50 -6.44 -11.14 4.16
C LEU A 50 -5.33 -10.47 4.98
N MET A 51 -5.01 -11.01 6.16
CA MET A 51 -3.96 -10.48 7.03
C MET A 51 -2.59 -10.58 6.36
N VAL A 52 -2.25 -11.75 5.80
CA VAL A 52 -0.98 -11.97 5.10
C VAL A 52 -0.92 -11.11 3.82
N ALA A 53 -2.03 -11.00 3.08
CA ALA A 53 -2.09 -10.15 1.89
C ALA A 53 -1.87 -8.67 2.22
N ALA A 54 -2.45 -8.18 3.32
CA ALA A 54 -2.24 -6.82 3.80
C ALA A 54 -0.77 -6.59 4.18
N LEU A 55 -0.16 -7.53 4.90
CA LEU A 55 1.25 -7.48 5.28
C LEU A 55 2.16 -7.46 4.06
N LEU A 56 1.94 -8.37 3.09
CA LEU A 56 2.70 -8.43 1.84
C LEU A 56 2.51 -7.16 1.01
N SER A 57 1.29 -6.62 0.96
CA SER A 57 1.01 -5.38 0.24
C SER A 57 1.81 -4.21 0.81
N ILE A 58 1.85 -4.06 2.14
CA ILE A 58 2.65 -3.04 2.82
C ILE A 58 4.13 -3.24 2.53
N LEU A 59 4.62 -4.48 2.60
CA LEU A 59 6.03 -4.79 2.37
C LEU A 59 6.45 -4.49 0.93
N ILE A 60 5.70 -4.96 -0.07
CA ILE A 60 5.96 -4.69 -1.49
C ILE A 60 5.88 -3.19 -1.77
N PHE A 61 4.88 -2.51 -1.24
CA PHE A 61 4.74 -1.07 -1.42
C PHE A 61 5.93 -0.31 -0.81
N THR A 62 6.39 -0.73 0.38
CA THR A 62 7.56 -0.15 1.05
C THR A 62 8.81 -0.32 0.19
N VAL A 63 9.04 -1.50 -0.38
CA VAL A 63 10.19 -1.76 -1.26
C VAL A 63 10.14 -0.90 -2.51
N ILE A 64 8.99 -0.84 -3.18
CA ILE A 64 8.80 0.00 -4.39
C ILE A 64 9.02 1.48 -4.05
N PHE A 65 8.44 1.96 -2.95
CA PHE A 65 8.57 3.34 -2.51
C PHE A 65 10.02 3.69 -2.16
N ALA A 66 10.71 2.83 -1.43
CA ALA A 66 12.12 3.00 -1.11
C ALA A 66 12.97 3.06 -2.39
N GLY A 67 12.76 2.13 -3.32
CA GLY A 67 13.43 2.12 -4.63
C GLY A 67 13.17 3.41 -5.42
N TYR A 68 11.91 3.84 -5.51
CA TYR A 68 11.55 5.10 -6.15
C TYR A 68 12.23 6.31 -5.50
N SER A 69 12.27 6.36 -4.17
CA SER A 69 12.91 7.46 -3.43
C SER A 69 14.42 7.54 -3.71
N LEU A 70 15.09 6.39 -3.84
CA LEU A 70 16.51 6.32 -4.18
C LEU A 70 16.75 6.79 -5.62
N LEU A 71 15.94 6.32 -6.57
CA LEU A 71 16.04 6.75 -7.98
C LEU A 71 15.76 8.24 -8.12
N TYR A 72 14.74 8.76 -7.45
CA TYR A 72 14.41 10.18 -7.45
C TYR A 72 15.51 11.02 -6.81
N ARG A 73 16.21 10.49 -5.79
CA ARG A 73 17.38 11.19 -5.23
C ARG A 73 18.55 11.26 -6.20
N MET A 74 18.72 10.27 -7.09
CA MET A 74 19.82 10.22 -8.05
C MET A 74 19.54 11.03 -9.33
N VAL A 75 18.32 10.95 -9.85
CA VAL A 75 17.94 11.48 -11.18
C VAL A 75 16.97 12.66 -11.08
N GLY A 76 16.37 12.89 -9.91
CA GLY A 76 15.37 13.94 -9.72
C GLY A 76 15.96 15.35 -9.81
N PRO A 77 15.14 16.34 -10.19
CA PRO A 77 15.55 17.73 -10.26
C PRO A 77 15.97 18.25 -8.87
N SER A 78 16.82 19.29 -8.85
CA SER A 78 17.15 20.01 -7.63
C SER A 78 15.87 20.52 -6.95
N ARG A 79 15.79 20.35 -5.63
CA ARG A 79 14.66 20.88 -4.84
C ARG A 79 14.65 22.41 -4.95
N TYR A 80 13.48 22.99 -5.21
CA TYR A 80 13.33 24.45 -5.18
C TYR A 80 13.75 25.00 -3.81
N GLY A 81 14.63 25.99 -3.83
CA GLY A 81 15.06 26.71 -2.64
C GLY A 81 14.03 27.75 -2.20
N PRO A 82 14.12 28.23 -0.94
CA PRO A 82 13.25 29.32 -0.45
C PRO A 82 13.36 30.62 -1.25
N MET A 83 14.44 30.78 -2.02
CA MET A 83 14.72 31.96 -2.84
C MET A 83 14.26 31.81 -4.30
N ASP A 84 13.76 30.64 -4.71
CA ASP A 84 13.35 30.37 -6.11
C ASP A 84 11.93 30.88 -6.40
N VAL A 85 11.18 31.29 -5.38
CA VAL A 85 9.84 31.87 -5.53
C VAL A 85 9.99 33.38 -5.71
N PRO A 86 9.46 33.98 -6.80
CA PRO A 86 9.45 35.43 -6.93
C PRO A 86 8.66 36.05 -5.77
N PRO A 87 9.07 37.22 -5.24
CA PRO A 87 8.36 37.87 -4.16
C PRO A 87 6.86 38.03 -4.50
N ASP A 88 5.97 37.75 -3.55
CA ASP A 88 4.55 38.06 -3.69
C ASP A 88 4.39 39.58 -3.82
N GLU A 89 4.38 40.08 -5.06
CA GLU A 89 4.08 41.48 -5.33
C GLU A 89 2.63 41.76 -4.96
N TYR A 90 2.42 42.39 -3.80
CA TYR A 90 1.12 42.88 -3.38
C TYR A 90 0.59 43.92 -4.39
N ARG A 91 -0.17 43.44 -5.39
CA ARG A 91 -0.88 44.30 -6.33
C ARG A 91 -2.11 44.89 -5.65
N TRP A 92 -1.99 46.12 -5.15
CA TRP A 92 -3.14 46.92 -4.71
C TRP A 92 -4.11 47.11 -5.87
N ARG A 93 -5.20 46.34 -5.88
CA ARG A 93 -6.28 46.48 -6.85
C ARG A 93 -7.03 47.77 -6.52
N LYS A 94 -6.66 48.89 -7.18
CA LYS A 94 -7.42 50.15 -7.07
C LYS A 94 -8.87 49.86 -7.42
N GLY A 95 -9.73 49.87 -6.41
CA GLY A 95 -11.18 49.75 -6.58
C GLY A 95 -11.64 50.87 -7.51
N LYS A 96 -12.35 50.50 -8.59
CA LYS A 96 -13.07 51.46 -9.43
C LYS A 96 -14.00 52.26 -8.52
N ARG A 97 -13.69 53.54 -8.29
CA ARG A 97 -14.70 54.48 -7.80
C ARG A 97 -15.64 54.77 -8.97
N ARG A 98 -16.92 54.69 -8.64
CA ARG A 98 -18.15 54.75 -9.45
C ARG A 98 -18.06 55.56 -10.73
#